data_AF-A0A1Q8KUI6-F1
#
_entry.id   AF-A0A1Q8KUI6-F1
#
_cell.length_a   1.000
_cell.length_b   1.000
_cell.length_c   1.000
_cell.angle_alpha   90.00
_cell.angle_beta   90.00
_cell.angle_gamma   90.00
#
_symmetry.space_group_name_H-M   'P 1'
#
loop_
_entity.id
_entity.type
_entity.pdbx_description
1 polymer ?
#
loop_
_entity_poly.entity_id
_entity_poly.type
_entity_poly.pdbx_seq_one_letter_code
_entity_poly.pdbx_strand_id
1 'polypeptide(L)'
;MDPDQLAELASLLARPTDELSDDELIQAVRLADTDRDAARERLGRLLAALYQREGMSWPRLGEQTGIPFGTAHGLARPYIDRDESP
;
A
#
# COMPACT_ATOMS: atom_id res chain seq x y z
N MET A 1 0.41 7.34 -8.12
CA MET A 1 -0.86 7.93 -8.57
C MET A 1 -0.86 9.41 -8.25
N ASP A 2 -1.06 10.24 -9.26
CA ASP A 2 -1.27 11.68 -9.12
C ASP A 2 -2.76 12.01 -8.81
N PRO A 3 -3.09 13.25 -8.40
CA PRO A 3 -4.44 13.61 -7.99
C PRO A 3 -5.51 13.44 -9.07
N ASP A 4 -5.15 13.63 -10.35
CA ASP A 4 -6.09 13.55 -11.46
C ASP A 4 -6.51 12.10 -11.71
N GLN A 5 -5.53 11.18 -11.70
CA GLN A 5 -5.79 9.74 -11.76
C GLN A 5 -6.66 9.24 -10.58
N LEU A 6 -6.45 9.80 -9.39
CA LEU A 6 -7.25 9.44 -8.21
C LEU A 6 -8.69 9.96 -8.33
N ALA A 7 -8.88 11.18 -8.82
CA ALA A 7 -10.20 11.75 -9.06
C ALA A 7 -10.96 10.96 -10.15
N GLU A 8 -10.26 10.55 -11.20
CA GLU A 8 -10.80 9.70 -12.25
C GLU A 8 -11.24 8.34 -11.72
N LEU A 9 -10.38 7.65 -10.95
CA LEU A 9 -10.73 6.40 -10.30
C LEU A 9 -11.95 6.56 -9.39
N ALA A 10 -11.99 7.62 -8.57
CA ALA A 10 -13.13 7.91 -7.70
C ALA A 10 -14.43 8.13 -8.49
N SER A 11 -14.36 8.84 -9.62
CA SER A 11 -15.51 9.05 -10.50
C SER A 11 -16.03 7.75 -11.12
N LEU A 12 -15.15 6.84 -11.51
CA LEU A 12 -15.53 5.53 -12.05
C LEU A 12 -16.15 4.64 -10.96
N LEU A 13 -15.58 4.62 -9.76
CA LEU A 13 -16.07 3.82 -8.63
C LEU A 13 -17.39 4.34 -8.02
N ALA A 14 -17.74 5.61 -8.26
CA ALA A 14 -19.01 6.17 -7.80
C ALA A 14 -20.23 5.67 -8.60
N ARG A 15 -19.99 5.05 -9.76
CA ARG A 15 -21.04 4.51 -10.65
C ARG A 15 -21.24 3.01 -10.41
N PRO A 16 -22.48 2.50 -10.54
CA PRO A 16 -22.74 1.06 -10.61
C PRO A 16 -21.96 0.41 -11.76
N THR A 17 -21.47 -0.82 -11.57
CA THR A 17 -20.62 -1.49 -12.57
C THR A 17 -21.36 -1.84 -13.86
N ASP A 18 -22.68 -2.00 -13.82
CA ASP A 18 -23.54 -2.23 -14.99
C ASP A 18 -23.76 -0.97 -15.84
N GLU A 19 -23.41 0.21 -15.31
CA GLU A 19 -23.43 1.48 -16.05
C GLU A 19 -22.08 1.83 -16.69
N LEU A 20 -21.04 1.03 -16.44
CA LEU A 20 -19.70 1.22 -17.00
C LEU A 20 -19.55 0.40 -18.28
N SER A 21 -18.94 1.01 -19.30
CA SER A 21 -18.47 0.28 -20.47
C SER A 21 -17.27 -0.61 -20.13
N ASP A 22 -16.99 -1.60 -20.99
CA ASP A 22 -15.82 -2.48 -20.83
C ASP A 22 -14.51 -1.68 -20.77
N ASP A 23 -14.38 -0.60 -21.56
CA ASP A 23 -13.19 0.26 -21.54
C ASP A 23 -13.06 1.02 -20.22
N GLU A 24 -14.17 1.52 -19.66
CA GLU A 24 -14.19 2.18 -18.35
C GLU A 24 -13.86 1.20 -17.22
N LEU A 25 -14.35 -0.04 -17.29
CA LEU A 25 -14.01 -1.11 -16.35
C LEU A 25 -12.52 -1.46 -16.42
N ILE A 26 -11.97 -1.62 -17.63
CA ILE A 26 -10.53 -1.87 -17.83
C ILE A 26 -9.70 -0.71 -17.27
N GLN A 27 -10.14 0.53 -17.49
CA GLN A 27 -9.46 1.72 -16.97
C GLN A 27 -9.52 1.77 -15.44
N ALA A 28 -10.69 1.53 -14.84
CA ALA A 28 -10.85 1.46 -13.39
C ALA A 28 -9.93 0.40 -12.77
N VAL A 29 -9.81 -0.78 -13.38
CA VAL A 29 -8.89 -1.83 -12.93
C VAL A 29 -7.43 -1.36 -12.96
N ARG A 30 -6.98 -0.75 -14.07
CA ARG A 30 -5.60 -0.25 -14.20
C ARG A 30 -5.27 0.83 -13.18
N LEU A 31 -6.20 1.76 -12.96
CA LEU A 31 -6.04 2.81 -11.96
C LEU A 31 -6.02 2.22 -10.55
N ALA A 32 -6.96 1.32 -10.22
CA ALA A 32 -6.99 0.66 -8.92
C ALA A 32 -5.73 -0.16 -8.63
N ASP A 33 -5.17 -0.84 -9.63
CA ASP A 33 -3.91 -1.58 -9.48
C ASP A 33 -2.73 -0.63 -9.23
N THR A 34 -2.68 0.49 -9.95
CA THR A 34 -1.68 1.54 -9.74
C THR A 34 -1.77 2.15 -8.33
N ASP A 35 -2.98 2.43 -7.84
CA ASP A 35 -3.16 2.93 -6.46
C ASP A 35 -2.77 1.87 -5.44
N ARG A 36 -3.13 0.60 -5.66
CA ARG A 36 -2.75 -0.52 -4.80
C ARG A 36 -1.24 -0.63 -4.67
N ASP A 37 -0.50 -0.54 -5.77
CA ASP A 37 0.97 -0.59 -5.74
C ASP A 37 1.56 0.60 -4.98
N ALA A 38 1.04 1.82 -5.23
CA ALA A 38 1.47 3.01 -4.50
C ALA A 38 1.14 2.92 -2.99
N ALA A 39 -0.04 2.42 -2.63
CA ALA A 39 -0.45 2.19 -1.25
C ALA A 39 0.43 1.13 -0.58
N ARG A 40 0.76 0.04 -1.31
CA ARG A 40 1.65 -1.02 -0.84
C ARG A 40 3.06 -0.51 -0.56
N GLU A 41 3.62 0.32 -1.45
CA GLU A 41 4.91 0.96 -1.24
C GLU A 41 4.88 1.89 -0.01
N ARG A 42 3.89 2.78 0.10
CA ARG A 42 3.76 3.70 1.24
C ARG A 42 3.64 2.93 2.55
N LEU A 43 2.83 1.87 2.58
CA LEU A 43 2.69 1.00 3.75
C LEU A 43 4.02 0.33 4.12
N GLY A 44 4.76 -0.20 3.14
CA GLY A 44 6.08 -0.78 3.37
C GLY A 44 7.06 0.22 4.00
N ARG A 45 7.12 1.46 3.48
CA ARG A 45 7.96 2.53 4.03
C ARG A 45 7.56 2.91 5.46
N LEU A 46 6.27 3.01 5.76
CA LEU A 46 5.77 3.31 7.11
C LEU A 46 6.13 2.19 8.11
N LEU A 47 5.96 0.93 7.70
CA LEU A 47 6.32 -0.22 8.54
C LEU A 47 7.83 -0.30 8.79
N ALA A 48 8.66 -0.03 7.78
CA ALA A 48 10.11 0.06 7.94
C ALA A 48 10.50 1.18 8.91
N ALA A 49 9.93 2.37 8.73
CA ALA A 49 10.19 3.51 9.61
C ALA A 49 9.75 3.26 11.06
N LEU A 50 8.64 2.53 11.27
CA LEU A 50 8.23 2.11 12.61
C LEU A 50 9.20 1.10 13.22
N TYR A 51 9.62 0.10 12.44
CA TYR A 51 10.56 -0.93 12.89
C TYR A 51 11.92 -0.35 13.31
N GLN A 52 12.40 0.69 12.61
CA GLN A 52 13.65 1.37 12.94
C GLN A 52 13.57 2.23 14.23
N ARG A 53 12.40 2.37 14.86
CA ARG A 53 12.28 3.08 16.15
C ARG A 53 12.75 2.20 17.30
N GLU A 54 13.37 2.84 18.30
CA GLU A 54 13.83 2.16 19.51
C GLU A 54 12.69 1.40 20.21
N GLY A 55 12.95 0.15 20.58
CA GLY A 55 11.99 -0.71 21.27
C GLY A 55 10.87 -1.27 20.39
N MET A 56 10.95 -1.10 19.07
CA MET A 56 10.03 -1.71 18.12
C MET A 56 10.52 -3.09 17.67
N SER A 57 9.61 -4.06 17.67
CA SER A 57 9.86 -5.41 17.16
C SER A 57 8.73 -5.81 16.21
N TRP A 58 9.00 -6.75 15.30
CA TRP A 58 7.97 -7.21 14.37
C TRP A 58 6.72 -7.80 15.03
N PRO A 59 6.81 -8.59 16.11
CA PRO A 59 5.62 -9.03 16.84
C PRO A 59 4.80 -7.85 17.39
N ARG A 60 5.47 -6.87 17.99
CA ARG A 60 4.81 -5.68 18.55
C ARG A 60 4.13 -4.84 17.46
N LEU A 61 4.76 -4.71 16.29
CA LEU A 61 4.14 -4.06 15.14
C LEU A 61 2.89 -4.79 14.66
N GLY A 62 2.92 -6.12 14.64
CA GLY A 62 1.74 -6.90 14.27
C GLY A 62 0.58 -6.73 15.24
N GLU A 63 0.85 -6.72 16.54
CA GLU A 63 -0.15 -6.44 17.57
C GLU A 63 -0.76 -5.04 17.44
N GLN A 64 0.07 -4.02 17.18
CA GLN A 64 -0.39 -2.62 17.13
C GLN A 64 -1.09 -2.25 15.83
N THR A 65 -0.68 -2.83 14.70
CA THR A 65 -1.23 -2.49 13.38
C THR A 65 -2.31 -3.47 12.91
N GLY A 66 -2.42 -4.64 13.55
CA GLY A 66 -3.24 -5.75 13.06
C GLY A 66 -2.70 -6.43 11.80
N ILE A 67 -1.52 -6.03 11.32
CA ILE A 67 -0.90 -6.60 10.12
C ILE A 67 -0.06 -7.81 10.55
N PRO A 68 -0.31 -9.03 10.00
CA PRO A 68 0.45 -10.21 10.36
C PRO A 68 1.96 -10.02 10.16
N PHE A 69 2.76 -10.56 11.07
CA PHE A 69 4.23 -10.51 11.05
C PHE A 69 4.84 -10.69 9.65
N GLY A 70 4.49 -11.80 8.97
CA GLY A 70 5.06 -12.13 7.67
C GLY A 70 4.73 -11.11 6.58
N THR A 71 3.51 -10.55 6.63
CA THR A 71 3.08 -9.48 5.74
C THR A 71 3.82 -8.18 6.04
N ALA A 72 3.88 -7.78 7.31
CA ALA A 72 4.54 -6.54 7.73
C ALA A 72 6.03 -6.56 7.37
N HIS A 73 6.73 -7.65 7.72
CA HIS A 73 8.13 -7.84 7.37
C HIS A 73 8.34 -7.88 5.85
N GLY A 74 7.50 -8.63 5.11
CA GLY A 74 7.61 -8.74 3.66
C GLY A 74 7.45 -7.40 2.93
N LEU A 75 6.52 -6.55 3.39
CA LEU A 75 6.29 -5.21 2.87
C LEU A 75 7.40 -4.23 3.24
N ALA A 76 7.91 -4.30 4.47
CA ALA A 76 8.91 -3.38 4.99
C ALA A 76 10.33 -3.69 4.50
N ARG A 77 10.67 -4.97 4.30
CA ARG A 77 12.03 -5.46 4.00
C ARG A 77 12.77 -4.69 2.90
N PRO A 78 12.14 -4.25 1.78
CA PRO A 78 12.84 -3.48 0.74
C PRO A 78 13.30 -2.08 1.20
N TYR A 79 12.73 -1.55 2.29
CA TYR A 79 12.90 -0.17 2.74
C TYR A 79 13.63 -0.05 4.08
N ILE A 80 14.11 -1.17 4.64
CA ILE A 80 14.94 -1.16 5.84
C ILE A 80 16.38 -1.07 5.37
N ASP A 81 17.03 0.05 5.69
CA ASP A 81 18.46 0.22 5.40
C ASP A 81 19.23 -0.95 6.01
N ARG A 82 19.99 -1.67 5.17
CA ARG A 82 20.75 -2.85 5.59
C ARG A 82 22.06 -2.52 6.31
N ASP A 83 22.35 -1.23 6.51
CA ASP A 83 23.63 -0.77 7.01
C ASP A 83 23.53 -0.26 8.45
N GLU A 84 23.40 -1.20 9.40
CA GLU A 84 24.05 -1.11 10.71
C GLU A 84 24.47 -2.54 11.13
N SER A 85 25.48 -3.09 10.45
CA SER A 85 26.36 -4.08 11.09
C SER A 85 27.46 -3.30 11.82
N PRO A 86 27.64 -3.47 13.15
CA PRO A 86 28.84 -2.99 13.82
C PRO A 86 30.10 -3.70 13.33
#